data_AF-A0A2V8ESV1-F1
#
_entry.id   AF-A0A2V8ESV1-F1
#
_cell.length_a   1.000
_cell.length_b   1.000
_cell.length_c   1.000
_cell.angle_alpha   90.00
_cell.angle_beta   90.00
_cell.angle_gamma   90.00
#
_symmetry.space_group_name_H-M   'P 1'
#
loop_
_entity.id
_entity.type
_entity.pdbx_description
1 polymer ?
#
loop_
_entity_poly.entity_id
_entity_poly.type
_entity_poly.pdbx_seq_one_letter_code
_entity_poly.pdbx_strand_id
1 'polypeptide(L)'
;NTILDSFRGIAFGLGPGASTLPRDGERRFDHQGGVIRDNVISNRAQWADEGIEANAARDVSIDSNTVMVEGQLGWSISVRFPTTTGRVRNNLTNRRILFRNGGQAVLDGNVVADRPDWLLDPFAYSSSNEDSRTDRSSSLGGSRRSFVTGEIR
;
A
#
# COMPACT_ATOMS: atom_id res chain seq x y z
N ASN A 1 -8.24 -0.54 2.96
CA ASN A 1 -7.76 -1.86 3.48
C ASN A 1 -6.36 -1.70 4.06
N THR A 2 -5.87 -2.70 4.82
CA THR A 2 -4.46 -2.78 5.25
C THR A 2 -3.82 -4.03 4.65
N ILE A 3 -2.69 -3.88 3.95
CA ILE A 3 -1.96 -4.96 3.27
C ILE A 3 -0.53 -4.96 3.78
N LEU A 4 -0.09 -6.11 4.30
CA LEU A 4 1.19 -6.25 5.01
C LEU A 4 2.05 -7.32 4.31
N ASP A 5 3.32 -6.99 4.08
CA ASP A 5 4.37 -7.87 3.56
C ASP A 5 3.86 -8.83 2.48
N SER A 6 3.19 -8.28 1.49
CA SER A 6 2.74 -9.03 0.32
C SER A 6 3.80 -8.92 -0.76
N PHE A 7 3.98 -9.97 -1.58
CA PHE A 7 4.97 -9.89 -2.66
C PHE A 7 4.70 -8.65 -3.50
N ARG A 8 3.45 -8.41 -3.90
CA ARG A 8 2.99 -7.11 -4.41
C ARG A 8 1.73 -6.72 -3.66
N GLY A 9 1.57 -5.45 -3.31
CA GLY A 9 0.41 -5.00 -2.51
C GLY A 9 -0.91 -5.10 -3.29
N ILE A 10 -1.12 -4.22 -4.27
CA ILE A 10 -2.28 -4.26 -5.19
C ILE A 10 -1.78 -4.07 -6.61
N ALA A 11 -2.26 -4.90 -7.54
CA ALA A 11 -1.90 -4.78 -8.94
C ALA A 11 -3.11 -4.82 -9.87
N PHE A 12 -3.07 -3.97 -10.89
CA PHE A 12 -3.88 -4.14 -12.09
C PHE A 12 -3.05 -4.81 -13.17
N GLY A 13 -3.49 -5.98 -13.62
CA GLY A 13 -2.89 -6.70 -14.74
C GLY A 13 -1.50 -7.28 -14.47
N LEU A 14 -0.94 -7.89 -15.51
CA LEU A 14 0.39 -8.51 -15.54
C LEU A 14 1.25 -8.00 -16.71
N GLY A 15 0.61 -7.53 -17.79
CA GLY A 15 1.25 -6.94 -18.96
C GLY A 15 0.42 -7.17 -20.23
N PRO A 16 0.60 -6.34 -21.28
CA PRO A 16 -0.21 -6.44 -22.49
C PRO A 16 -0.14 -7.85 -23.10
N GLY A 17 -1.30 -8.49 -23.30
CA GLY A 17 -1.38 -9.82 -23.88
C GLY A 17 -0.89 -10.96 -22.98
N ALA A 18 -0.67 -10.70 -21.68
CA ALA A 18 -0.25 -11.74 -20.73
C ALA A 18 -1.35 -12.78 -20.47
N SER A 19 -2.63 -12.39 -20.59
CA SER A 19 -3.75 -13.31 -20.41
C SER A 19 -3.94 -14.22 -21.62
N THR A 20 -3.90 -15.54 -21.39
CA THR A 20 -4.31 -16.56 -22.37
C THR A 20 -5.83 -16.72 -22.45
N LEU A 21 -6.56 -16.17 -21.46
CA LEU A 21 -8.02 -16.24 -21.34
C LEU A 21 -8.58 -14.82 -21.12
N PRO A 22 -8.51 -13.94 -22.13
CA PRO A 22 -9.02 -12.58 -22.01
C PRO A 22 -10.53 -12.58 -21.80
N ARG A 23 -11.00 -11.79 -20.83
CA ARG A 23 -12.44 -11.54 -20.66
C ARG A 23 -12.96 -10.82 -21.90
N ASP A 24 -14.05 -11.32 -22.48
CA ASP A 24 -14.69 -10.76 -23.67
C ASP A 24 -13.75 -10.58 -24.89
N GLY A 25 -12.64 -11.34 -24.93
CA GLY A 25 -11.65 -11.22 -26.00
C GLY A 25 -10.74 -9.98 -25.92
N GLU A 26 -10.81 -9.18 -24.85
CA GLU A 26 -9.94 -8.02 -24.65
C GLU A 26 -8.48 -8.43 -24.43
N ARG A 27 -7.60 -8.07 -25.37
CA ARG A 27 -6.17 -8.44 -25.35
C ARG A 27 -5.23 -7.26 -25.17
N ARG A 28 -5.74 -6.03 -25.24
CA ARG A 28 -4.95 -4.81 -25.18
C ARG A 28 -4.78 -4.32 -23.74
N PHE A 29 -5.82 -4.46 -22.93
CA PHE A 29 -5.83 -4.02 -21.54
C PHE A 29 -6.15 -5.17 -20.60
N ASP A 30 -5.34 -5.32 -19.55
CA ASP A 30 -5.59 -6.33 -18.52
C ASP A 30 -6.61 -5.85 -17.50
N HIS A 31 -6.77 -4.52 -17.36
CA HIS A 31 -7.73 -3.91 -16.46
C HIS A 31 -8.26 -2.59 -17.04
N GLN A 32 -9.50 -2.24 -16.75
CA GLN A 32 -10.13 -1.01 -17.25
C GLN A 32 -10.98 -0.36 -16.14
N GLY A 33 -10.89 0.95 -15.98
CA GLY A 33 -11.71 1.74 -15.04
C GLY A 33 -11.50 1.41 -13.56
N GLY A 34 -10.38 0.76 -13.22
CA GLY A 34 -10.09 0.30 -11.87
C GLY A 34 -9.73 1.44 -10.93
N VAL A 35 -10.15 1.34 -9.67
CA VAL A 35 -9.81 2.31 -8.62
C VAL A 35 -9.12 1.62 -7.46
N ILE A 36 -7.90 2.05 -7.14
CA ILE A 36 -7.16 1.68 -5.93
C ILE A 36 -7.14 2.90 -5.03
N ARG A 37 -7.95 2.91 -3.97
CA ARG A 37 -8.04 4.05 -3.07
C ARG A 37 -8.18 3.68 -1.61
N ASP A 38 -7.73 4.59 -0.74
CA ASP A 38 -7.90 4.52 0.71
C ASP A 38 -7.34 3.22 1.32
N ASN A 39 -6.17 2.79 0.82
CA ASN A 39 -5.45 1.64 1.34
C ASN A 39 -4.16 2.06 2.07
N VAL A 40 -3.82 1.29 3.08
CA VAL A 40 -2.50 1.28 3.73
C VAL A 40 -1.77 0.03 3.27
N ILE A 41 -0.61 0.19 2.66
CA ILE A 41 0.23 -0.89 2.15
C ILE A 41 1.60 -0.75 2.80
N SER A 42 2.05 -1.80 3.47
CA SER A 42 3.34 -1.86 4.15
C SER A 42 4.10 -3.12 3.73
N ASN A 43 5.03 -2.95 2.80
CA ASN A 43 5.88 -4.00 2.25
C ASN A 43 7.31 -3.81 2.78
N ARG A 44 7.58 -4.33 3.96
CA ARG A 44 8.85 -4.17 4.69
C ARG A 44 9.78 -5.36 4.53
N ALA A 45 9.22 -6.54 4.27
CA ALA A 45 9.99 -7.73 3.99
C ALA A 45 10.97 -7.52 2.82
N GLN A 46 12.20 -8.04 2.95
CA GLN A 46 13.25 -7.88 1.93
C GLN A 46 12.82 -8.44 0.56
N TRP A 47 12.02 -9.50 0.55
CA TRP A 47 11.52 -10.17 -0.66
C TRP A 47 10.29 -9.51 -1.27
N ALA A 48 9.73 -8.48 -0.62
CA ALA A 48 8.58 -7.77 -1.15
C ALA A 48 8.97 -6.90 -2.36
N ASP A 49 8.13 -6.94 -3.37
CA ASP A 49 8.08 -6.08 -4.54
C ASP A 49 7.36 -4.77 -4.18
N GLU A 50 6.87 -4.05 -5.18
CA GLU A 50 6.25 -2.74 -5.02
C GLU A 50 4.89 -2.80 -4.33
N GLY A 51 4.45 -1.65 -3.80
CA GLY A 51 3.17 -1.55 -3.11
C GLY A 51 2.00 -1.57 -4.09
N ILE A 52 2.02 -0.71 -5.12
CA ILE A 52 0.94 -0.64 -6.11
C ILE A 52 1.52 -0.68 -7.53
N GLU A 53 0.97 -1.53 -8.39
CA GLU A 53 1.37 -1.63 -9.80
C GLU A 53 0.16 -1.50 -10.73
N ALA A 54 0.28 -0.72 -11.80
CA ALA A 54 -0.69 -0.70 -12.90
C ALA A 54 -0.02 -1.13 -14.22
N ASN A 55 -0.40 -2.31 -14.72
CA ASN A 55 0.10 -2.92 -15.95
C ASN A 55 -1.01 -2.98 -17.00
N ALA A 56 -0.72 -2.44 -18.19
CA ALA A 56 -1.66 -2.44 -19.32
C ALA A 56 -3.09 -2.04 -18.91
N ALA A 57 -3.23 -1.02 -18.07
CA ALA A 57 -4.49 -0.71 -17.40
C ALA A 57 -5.05 0.65 -17.85
N ARG A 58 -6.25 0.65 -18.43
CA ARG A 58 -6.86 1.86 -18.99
C ARG A 58 -7.73 2.57 -17.96
N ASP A 59 -7.66 3.90 -17.96
CA ASP A 59 -8.51 4.81 -17.17
C ASP A 59 -8.51 4.46 -15.67
N VAL A 60 -7.34 4.13 -15.13
CA VAL A 60 -7.20 3.78 -13.71
C VAL A 60 -7.07 4.99 -12.82
N SER A 61 -7.50 4.85 -11.58
CA SER A 61 -7.31 5.85 -10.52
C SER A 61 -6.59 5.20 -9.33
N ILE A 62 -5.44 5.74 -8.95
CA ILE A 62 -4.69 5.33 -7.76
C ILE A 62 -4.66 6.53 -6.82
N ASP A 63 -5.59 6.58 -5.87
CA ASP A 63 -5.88 7.80 -5.11
C ASP A 63 -5.75 7.59 -3.61
N SER A 64 -5.12 8.52 -2.89
CA SER A 64 -5.20 8.60 -1.42
C SER A 64 -4.75 7.34 -0.68
N ASN A 65 -3.79 6.59 -1.23
CA ASN A 65 -3.19 5.44 -0.55
C ASN A 65 -1.96 5.87 0.26
N THR A 66 -1.70 5.18 1.35
CA THR A 66 -0.45 5.25 2.12
C THR A 66 0.39 4.01 1.79
N VAL A 67 1.59 4.19 1.22
CA VAL A 67 2.40 3.10 0.68
C VAL A 67 3.84 3.17 1.21
N MET A 68 4.17 2.23 2.10
CA MET A 68 5.52 1.99 2.58
C MET A 68 6.11 0.77 1.85
N VAL A 69 7.29 0.94 1.25
CA VAL A 69 8.11 -0.15 0.70
C VAL A 69 9.50 -0.02 1.30
N GLU A 70 9.97 -1.01 2.04
CA GLU A 70 11.33 -1.08 2.58
C GLU A 70 12.18 -2.19 1.93
N GLY A 71 11.56 -3.09 1.16
CA GLY A 71 12.23 -4.15 0.40
C GLY A 71 13.23 -3.66 -0.67
N GLN A 72 13.59 -4.50 -1.65
CA GLN A 72 14.68 -4.17 -2.59
C GLN A 72 14.35 -3.06 -3.60
N LEU A 73 13.08 -2.73 -3.83
CA LEU A 73 12.71 -1.79 -4.88
C LEU A 73 12.85 -0.33 -4.49
N GLY A 74 13.45 0.47 -5.39
CA GLY A 74 13.57 1.92 -5.25
C GLY A 74 12.32 2.72 -5.63
N TRP A 75 11.11 2.15 -5.55
CA TRP A 75 9.83 2.82 -5.83
C TRP A 75 8.69 2.18 -5.02
N SER A 76 7.64 2.95 -4.75
CA SER A 76 6.46 2.48 -4.02
C SER A 76 5.30 2.11 -4.94
N ILE A 77 5.14 2.89 -6.02
CA ILE A 77 4.07 2.72 -7.01
C ILE A 77 4.71 2.72 -8.39
N SER A 78 4.29 1.81 -9.28
CA SER A 78 4.64 1.93 -10.70
C SER A 78 3.46 1.85 -11.66
N VAL A 79 3.63 2.54 -12.78
CA VAL A 79 2.71 2.59 -13.90
C VAL A 79 3.48 2.08 -15.11
N ARG A 80 3.02 0.98 -15.71
CA ARG A 80 3.78 0.21 -16.68
C ARG A 80 3.06 0.10 -18.02
N PHE A 81 3.85 0.17 -19.08
CA PHE A 81 3.44 0.01 -20.49
C PHE A 81 2.64 1.18 -21.07
N PRO A 82 2.82 1.53 -22.36
CA PRO A 82 2.16 2.70 -22.97
C PRO A 82 0.64 2.60 -23.03
N THR A 83 0.08 1.40 -22.89
CA THR A 83 -1.37 1.19 -22.83
C THR A 83 -1.98 1.58 -21.48
N THR A 84 -1.16 1.76 -20.44
CA THR A 84 -1.67 2.22 -19.15
C THR A 84 -1.92 3.71 -19.19
N THR A 85 -3.16 4.10 -18.84
CA THR A 85 -3.60 5.49 -18.75
C THR A 85 -4.35 5.70 -17.44
N GLY A 86 -4.29 6.91 -16.89
CA GLY A 86 -5.02 7.20 -15.68
C GLY A 86 -4.44 8.34 -14.86
N ARG A 87 -4.76 8.32 -13.57
CA ARG A 87 -4.31 9.31 -12.59
C ARG A 87 -3.76 8.60 -11.37
N VAL A 88 -2.68 9.15 -10.82
CA VAL A 88 -2.12 8.75 -9.54
C VAL A 88 -2.10 9.99 -8.68
N ARG A 89 -2.94 10.06 -7.64
CA ARG A 89 -3.16 11.31 -6.92
C ARG A 89 -3.17 11.16 -5.41
N ASN A 90 -2.68 12.18 -4.72
CA ASN A 90 -2.79 12.33 -3.28
C ASN A 90 -2.28 11.12 -2.48
N ASN A 91 -1.40 10.29 -3.07
CA ASN A 91 -0.81 9.17 -2.36
C ASN A 91 0.33 9.68 -1.47
N LEU A 92 0.43 9.10 -0.28
CA LEU A 92 1.57 9.26 0.61
C LEU A 92 2.47 8.03 0.45
N THR A 93 3.69 8.21 -0.03
CA THR A 93 4.63 7.10 -0.27
C THR A 93 5.97 7.36 0.41
N ASN A 94 6.73 6.33 0.76
CA ASN A 94 8.10 6.51 1.27
C ASN A 94 9.17 6.42 0.17
N ARG A 95 8.81 5.95 -1.02
CA ARG A 95 9.66 5.92 -2.21
C ARG A 95 8.90 6.50 -3.39
N ARG A 96 9.63 6.84 -4.46
CA ARG A 96 9.07 7.48 -5.65
C ARG A 96 7.95 6.69 -6.32
N ILE A 97 7.12 7.40 -7.06
CA ILE A 97 6.21 6.84 -8.08
C ILE A 97 6.98 6.78 -9.40
N LEU A 98 6.94 5.64 -10.11
CA LEU A 98 7.78 5.40 -11.27
C LEU A 98 6.98 5.00 -12.52
N PHE A 99 7.26 5.66 -13.64
CA PHE A 99 6.85 5.18 -14.96
C PHE A 99 7.86 4.15 -15.47
N ARG A 100 7.40 2.94 -15.79
CA ARG A 100 8.24 1.87 -16.32
C ARG A 100 7.73 1.44 -17.69
N ASN A 101 8.64 0.97 -18.55
CA ASN A 101 8.28 0.42 -19.86
C ASN A 101 7.39 1.36 -20.71
N GLY A 102 7.53 2.68 -20.58
CA GLY A 102 6.72 3.67 -21.31
C GLY A 102 5.32 3.94 -20.74
N GLY A 103 5.02 3.50 -19.51
CA GLY A 103 3.77 3.82 -18.82
C GLY A 103 3.54 5.32 -18.63
N GLN A 104 2.27 5.72 -18.59
CA GLN A 104 1.87 7.12 -18.50
C GLN A 104 0.69 7.29 -17.53
N ALA A 105 0.74 8.33 -16.71
CA ALA A 105 -0.38 8.78 -15.89
C ALA A 105 -0.20 10.25 -15.53
N VAL A 106 -1.30 10.92 -15.21
CA VAL A 106 -1.25 12.25 -14.60
C VAL A 106 -0.94 12.08 -13.10
N LEU A 107 0.14 12.69 -12.64
CA LEU A 107 0.48 12.78 -11.22
C LEU A 107 -0.04 14.10 -10.66
N ASP A 108 -0.74 14.06 -9.53
CA ASP A 108 -1.24 15.26 -8.86
C ASP A 108 -1.26 15.07 -7.34
N GLY A 109 -0.79 16.05 -6.57
CA GLY A 109 -0.86 16.03 -5.09
C GLY A 109 -0.17 14.87 -4.36
N ASN A 110 0.60 14.00 -5.01
CA ASN A 110 1.32 12.91 -4.33
C ASN A 110 2.49 13.45 -3.49
N VAL A 111 2.70 12.83 -2.34
CA VAL A 111 3.79 13.16 -1.42
C VAL A 111 4.70 11.96 -1.27
N VAL A 112 5.98 12.13 -1.59
CA VAL A 112 7.02 11.18 -1.19
C VAL A 112 7.59 11.67 0.14
N ALA A 113 7.24 10.99 1.23
CA ALA A 113 7.69 11.32 2.57
C ALA A 113 9.21 11.19 2.67
N ASP A 114 9.85 12.25 3.14
CA ASP A 114 11.25 12.28 3.58
C ASP A 114 11.42 11.72 5.01
N ARG A 115 10.30 11.49 5.69
CA ARG A 115 10.19 11.05 7.08
C ARG A 115 9.33 9.78 7.21
N PRO A 116 9.93 8.61 7.52
CA PRO A 116 9.19 7.36 7.66
C PRO A 116 8.10 7.38 8.74
N ASP A 117 8.26 8.22 9.76
CA ASP A 117 7.31 8.43 10.86
C ASP A 117 5.99 9.07 10.43
N TRP A 118 5.88 9.61 9.21
CA TRP A 118 4.62 10.07 8.64
C TRP A 118 3.73 8.92 8.16
N LEU A 119 4.32 7.77 7.85
CA LEU A 119 3.55 6.60 7.48
C LEU A 119 3.17 5.86 8.75
N LEU A 120 1.87 5.70 8.95
CA LEU A 120 1.31 4.83 9.99
C LEU A 120 2.04 3.47 9.96
N ASP A 121 2.54 3.01 11.11
CA ASP A 121 2.99 1.62 11.25
C ASP A 121 1.76 0.75 11.53
N PRO A 122 1.25 -0.01 10.53
CA PRO A 122 0.08 -0.86 10.75
C PRO A 122 0.36 -2.02 11.71
N PHE A 123 1.64 -2.38 11.96
CA PHE A 123 1.99 -3.40 12.96
C PHE A 123 1.88 -2.87 14.39
N ALA A 124 2.00 -1.56 14.61
CA ALA A 124 1.76 -0.94 15.92
C ALA A 124 0.28 -1.02 16.33
N TYR A 125 -0.63 -1.12 15.36
CA TYR A 125 -2.07 -1.26 15.61
C TYR A 125 -2.49 -2.71 15.95
N SER A 126 -1.76 -3.73 15.48
CA SER A 126 -2.09 -5.13 15.84
C SER A 126 -1.54 -5.52 17.22
N SER A 127 -0.34 -5.07 17.58
CA SER A 127 0.30 -5.38 18.87
C SER A 127 -0.43 -4.78 20.08
N SER A 128 -1.13 -3.65 19.89
CA SER A 128 -1.96 -3.02 20.93
C SER A 128 -3.33 -3.68 21.15
N ASN A 129 -3.75 -4.59 20.26
CA ASN A 129 -5.06 -5.25 20.32
C ASN A 129 -5.02 -6.74 20.66
N GLU A 130 -3.83 -7.36 20.69
CA GLU A 130 -3.63 -8.73 21.17
C GLU A 130 -3.51 -8.80 22.70
N ASP A 131 -2.92 -7.80 23.33
CA ASP A 131 -2.67 -7.75 24.79
C ASP A 131 -3.95 -7.65 25.64
N SER A 132 -5.10 -7.40 25.02
CA SER A 132 -6.41 -7.33 25.71
C SER A 132 -7.27 -8.59 25.59
N ARG A 133 -6.87 -9.58 24.79
CA ARG A 133 -7.67 -10.80 24.52
C ARG A 133 -7.13 -12.07 25.17
N THR A 134 -5.91 -12.06 25.70
CA THR A 134 -5.27 -13.25 26.28
C THR A 134 -5.25 -13.32 27.81
N ASP A 135 -5.77 -12.33 28.54
CA ASP A 135 -5.71 -12.34 30.01
C ASP A 135 -7.08 -12.26 30.71
N ARG A 136 -7.94 -13.26 30.48
CA ARG A 136 -9.14 -13.49 31.33
C ARG A 136 -9.25 -14.92 31.87
N SER A 137 -8.14 -15.66 31.94
CA SER A 137 -8.16 -16.99 32.56
C SER A 137 -6.82 -17.43 33.15
N SER A 138 -6.21 -16.64 34.05
CA SER A 138 -5.34 -17.21 35.10
C SER A 138 -4.94 -16.20 36.17
N SER A 139 -5.35 -16.51 37.40
CA SER A 139 -4.67 -16.23 38.68
C SER A 139 -4.37 -14.78 39.09
N LEU A 140 -5.22 -14.28 39.99
CA LEU A 140 -4.84 -13.88 41.36
C LEU A 140 -3.35 -13.57 41.61
N GLY A 141 -3.05 -12.29 41.87
CA GLY A 141 -1.94 -11.90 42.76
C GLY A 141 -1.03 -10.80 42.24
N GLY A 142 -1.11 -9.62 42.86
CA GLY A 142 0.08 -8.81 43.13
C GLY A 142 0.32 -7.54 42.31
N SER A 143 0.10 -6.40 42.99
CA SER A 143 0.79 -5.10 42.81
C SER A 143 0.42 -4.21 41.61
N ARG A 144 -0.63 -3.40 41.80
CA ARG A 144 -0.88 -2.19 41.00
C ARG A 144 0.17 -1.13 41.32
N ARG A 145 1.04 -0.79 40.35
CA ARG A 145 1.76 0.49 40.39
C ARG A 145 0.83 1.60 39.87
N SER A 146 0.51 2.53 40.76
CA SER A 146 -0.27 3.73 40.53
C SER A 146 0.48 4.70 39.60
N PHE A 147 -0.12 5.07 38.47
CA PHE A 147 0.28 6.26 37.72
C PHE A 147 -0.48 7.46 38.28
N VAL A 148 0.25 8.40 38.86
CA VAL A 148 -0.27 9.68 39.35
C VAL A 148 -0.62 10.55 38.15
N THR A 149 -1.89 10.96 38.07
CA THR A 149 -2.37 12.01 37.16
C THR A 149 -1.82 13.36 37.61
N GLY A 150 -0.92 13.94 36.83
CA GLY A 150 -0.54 15.35 36.99
C GLY A 150 -1.64 16.24 36.42
N GLU A 151 -2.33 16.97 37.29
CA GLU A 151 -3.27 18.02 36.91
C GLU A 151 -2.54 19.23 36.32
N ILE A 152 -3.25 19.84 35.37
CA ILE A 152 -3.01 21.15 34.79
C ILE A 152 -3.08 22.22 35.89
N ARG A 153 -2.08 23.11 35.92
CA ARG A 153 -2.22 24.49 36.38
C ARG A 153 -1.56 25.41 35.38
#